data_AF-A0A0D2SA34-F1
#
_entry.id   AF-A0A0D2SA34-F1
#
_cell.length_a   1.000
_cell.length_b   1.000
_cell.length_c   1.000
_cell.angle_alpha   90.00
_cell.angle_beta   90.00
_cell.angle_gamma   90.00
#
_symmetry.space_group_name_H-M   'P 1'
#
loop_
_entity.id
_entity.type
_entity.pdbx_description
1 polymer ?
#
loop_
_entity_poly.entity_id
_entity_poly.type
_entity_poly.pdbx_seq_one_letter_code
_entity_poly.pdbx_strand_id
1 'polypeptide(L)'
;MVGKLHPHRVFTIILLGVPFLLPGLSPLQAQLPLIPPGFYMLRWMVPGRAEADFGRFDTKIVIRKVAVDDQEILDLVDSSAPLPPWLSEEDLAVYGSLYEKSGFRTALQVPYWTMMQSCRLDDGKTRALGLLIMGEQDYIMKFPELEDYIRTGKVKEFVPNLDVTFLAQGNHFVQEQLPGEVNHFIISFLNKHRK
;
A
#
# COMPACT_ATOMS: atom_id res chain seq x y z
N MET A 1 -9.32 -5.26 -8.95
CA MET A 1 -10.64 -4.85 -8.42
C MET A 1 -11.60 -6.04 -8.28
N VAL A 2 -11.34 -6.95 -7.33
CA VAL A 2 -12.14 -8.20 -7.18
C VAL A 2 -13.59 -7.90 -6.80
N GLY A 3 -13.84 -6.99 -5.86
CA GLY A 3 -15.20 -6.64 -5.42
C GLY A 3 -16.05 -5.90 -6.46
N LYS A 4 -15.43 -5.33 -7.50
CA LYS A 4 -16.16 -4.80 -8.66
C LYS A 4 -16.51 -5.91 -9.66
N LEU A 5 -15.52 -6.74 -10.00
CA LEU A 5 -15.65 -7.79 -11.00
C LEU A 5 -16.55 -8.95 -10.55
N HIS A 6 -16.62 -9.19 -9.23
CA HIS A 6 -17.35 -10.32 -8.65
C HIS A 6 -18.23 -9.87 -7.46
N PRO A 7 -19.22 -9.00 -7.69
CA PRO A 7 -20.04 -8.42 -6.61
C PRO A 7 -20.88 -9.46 -5.86
N HIS A 8 -21.17 -10.61 -6.50
CA HIS A 8 -21.88 -11.72 -5.86
C HIS A 8 -20.96 -12.61 -4.99
N ARG A 9 -19.63 -12.46 -5.10
CA ARG A 9 -18.63 -13.21 -4.32
C ARG A 9 -17.99 -12.39 -3.22
N VAL A 10 -18.08 -11.06 -3.31
CA VAL A 10 -17.46 -10.13 -2.34
C VAL A 10 -18.56 -9.34 -1.66
N PHE A 11 -18.83 -9.70 -0.41
CA PHE A 11 -19.78 -8.96 0.43
C PHE A 11 -19.15 -7.71 1.06
N THR A 12 -17.90 -7.87 1.52
CA THR A 12 -17.15 -6.85 2.24
C THR A 12 -15.73 -6.73 1.68
N ILE A 13 -15.18 -5.51 1.67
CA ILE A 13 -13.80 -5.20 1.35
C ILE A 13 -13.19 -4.45 2.54
N ILE A 14 -12.02 -4.90 3.00
CA ILE A 14 -11.23 -4.19 4.00
C ILE A 14 -9.94 -3.75 3.33
N LEU A 15 -9.67 -2.46 3.38
CA LEU A 15 -8.52 -1.79 2.80
C LEU A 15 -7.63 -1.28 3.92
N LEU A 16 -6.32 -1.52 3.82
CA LEU A 16 -5.32 -1.12 4.81
C LEU A 16 -4.27 -0.26 4.10
N GLY A 17 -4.05 0.97 4.57
CA GLY A 17 -3.04 1.91 4.05
C GLY A 17 -3.31 2.50 2.66
N VAL A 18 -3.95 1.77 1.74
CA VAL A 18 -4.22 2.26 0.37
C VAL A 18 -5.73 2.31 0.13
N PRO A 19 -6.31 3.48 -0.24
CA PRO A 19 -7.73 3.57 -0.53
C PRO A 19 -8.09 2.89 -1.85
N PHE A 20 -9.38 2.86 -2.18
CA PHE A 20 -9.81 2.43 -3.49
C PHE A 20 -9.33 3.43 -4.56
N LEU A 21 -8.51 2.94 -5.49
CA LEU A 21 -7.96 3.71 -6.61
C LEU A 21 -8.39 3.06 -7.93
N LEU A 22 -8.88 3.86 -8.87
CA LEU A 22 -9.10 3.42 -10.25
C LEU A 22 -7.85 3.68 -11.08
N PRO A 23 -7.22 2.64 -11.65
CA PRO A 23 -6.11 2.83 -12.58
C PRO A 23 -6.54 3.70 -13.78
N GLY A 24 -5.84 4.81 -13.99
CA GLY A 24 -6.09 5.83 -15.02
C GLY A 24 -6.84 7.07 -14.53
N LEU A 25 -7.51 7.01 -13.39
CA LEU A 25 -8.29 8.10 -12.77
C LEU A 25 -7.89 8.34 -11.31
N SER A 26 -6.74 7.82 -10.89
CA SER A 26 -6.31 7.87 -9.50
C SER A 26 -5.75 9.27 -9.15
N PRO A 27 -6.11 9.87 -8.01
CA PRO A 27 -5.48 11.12 -7.55
C PRO A 27 -3.95 11.00 -7.41
N LEU A 28 -3.45 9.80 -7.09
CA LEU A 28 -2.02 9.53 -7.05
C LEU A 28 -1.34 9.73 -8.41
N GLN A 29 -2.02 9.35 -9.51
CA GLN A 29 -1.48 9.52 -10.87
C GLN A 29 -1.39 11.00 -11.27
N ALA A 30 -2.38 11.81 -10.86
CA ALA A 30 -2.37 13.24 -11.13
C ALA A 30 -1.17 13.96 -10.48
N GLN A 31 -0.65 13.40 -9.39
CA GLN A 31 0.49 13.95 -8.67
C GLN A 31 1.85 13.41 -9.15
N LEU A 32 1.91 12.29 -9.90
CA LEU A 32 3.17 11.73 -10.39
C LEU A 32 4.09 12.75 -11.09
N PRO A 33 3.59 13.69 -11.93
CA PRO A 33 4.45 14.71 -12.56
C PRO A 33 5.07 15.72 -11.58
N LEU A 34 4.53 15.84 -10.36
CA LEU A 34 4.99 16.76 -9.33
C LEU A 34 6.02 16.12 -8.39
N ILE A 35 6.18 14.79 -8.47
CA ILE A 35 7.08 14.04 -7.63
C ILE A 35 8.52 14.22 -8.12
N PRO A 36 9.51 14.41 -7.20
CA PRO A 36 10.91 14.52 -7.58
C PRO A 36 11.38 13.29 -8.39
N PRO A 37 12.23 13.46 -9.44
CA PRO A 37 12.71 12.35 -10.26
C PRO A 37 13.42 11.22 -9.50
N GLY A 38 13.93 11.50 -8.30
CA GLY A 38 14.59 10.52 -7.43
C GLY A 38 13.66 9.70 -6.54
N PHE A 39 12.36 10.00 -6.53
CA PHE A 39 11.40 9.31 -5.68
C PHE A 39 11.13 7.87 -6.15
N TYR A 40 10.91 6.97 -5.19
CA TYR A 40 10.97 5.54 -5.45
C TYR A 40 9.98 5.07 -6.54
N MET A 41 8.76 5.61 -6.53
CA MET A 41 7.72 5.22 -7.49
C MET A 41 8.17 5.42 -8.94
N LEU A 42 8.75 6.58 -9.26
CA LEU A 42 9.16 6.89 -10.65
C LEU A 42 10.28 5.99 -11.14
N ARG A 43 11.13 5.51 -10.23
CA ARG A 43 12.24 4.62 -10.56
C ARG A 43 11.77 3.17 -10.68
N TRP A 44 10.93 2.70 -9.75
CA TRP A 44 10.34 1.36 -9.79
C TRP A 44 9.41 1.16 -10.97
N MET A 45 8.83 2.23 -11.52
CA MET A 45 8.06 2.20 -12.77
C MET A 45 8.89 1.83 -14.00
N VAL A 46 10.23 1.93 -13.97
CA VAL A 46 11.11 1.57 -15.09
C VAL A 46 11.50 0.09 -14.96
N PRO A 47 11.03 -0.82 -15.85
CA PRO A 47 11.32 -2.24 -15.72
C PRO A 47 12.83 -2.53 -15.74
N GLY A 48 13.28 -3.37 -14.82
CA GLY A 48 14.69 -3.76 -14.69
C GLY A 48 15.54 -2.79 -13.87
N ARG A 49 15.09 -1.56 -13.60
CA ARG A 49 15.88 -0.58 -12.85
C ARG A 49 15.97 -0.93 -11.37
N ALA A 50 14.82 -1.17 -10.73
CA ALA A 50 14.77 -1.54 -9.33
C ALA A 50 15.39 -2.93 -9.11
N GLU A 51 15.16 -3.88 -10.00
CA GLU A 51 15.77 -5.20 -9.91
C GLU A 51 17.31 -5.14 -9.99
N ALA A 52 17.85 -4.31 -10.88
CA ALA A 52 19.30 -4.11 -10.97
C ALA A 52 19.89 -3.48 -9.70
N ASP A 53 19.16 -2.55 -9.08
CA ASP A 53 19.60 -1.91 -7.83
C ASP A 53 19.50 -2.88 -6.63
N PHE A 54 18.38 -3.59 -6.52
CA PHE A 54 18.14 -4.59 -5.47
C PHE A 54 19.12 -5.76 -5.56
N GLY A 55 19.47 -6.20 -6.78
CA GLY A 55 20.41 -7.29 -7.01
C GLY A 55 21.84 -7.01 -6.55
N ARG A 56 22.15 -5.78 -6.12
CA ARG A 56 23.44 -5.41 -5.50
C ARG A 56 23.53 -5.83 -4.04
N PHE A 57 22.42 -6.20 -3.40
CA PHE A 57 22.32 -6.43 -1.96
C PHE A 57 21.64 -7.76 -1.63
N ASP A 58 21.91 -8.26 -0.43
CA ASP A 58 21.14 -9.37 0.14
C ASP A 58 19.67 -8.96 0.29
N THR A 59 18.75 -9.88 -0.03
CA THR A 59 17.30 -9.61 -0.01
C THR A 59 16.79 -9.17 1.35
N LYS A 60 17.39 -9.67 2.44
CA LYS A 60 17.10 -9.24 3.82
C LYS A 60 17.41 -7.75 3.99
N ILE A 61 18.49 -7.25 3.40
CA ILE A 61 18.86 -5.83 3.44
C ILE A 61 17.83 -4.99 2.67
N VAL A 62 17.38 -5.46 1.50
CA VAL A 62 16.36 -4.77 0.70
C VAL A 62 15.04 -4.65 1.48
N ILE A 63 14.57 -5.74 2.09
CA ILE A 63 13.33 -5.73 2.90
C ILE A 63 13.47 -4.84 4.13
N ARG A 64 14.62 -4.90 4.82
CA ARG A 64 14.90 -4.05 5.98
C ARG A 64 14.71 -2.59 5.61
N LYS A 65 15.22 -2.19 4.45
CA LYS A 65 15.15 -0.82 3.96
C LYS A 65 13.71 -0.41 3.67
N VAL A 66 12.95 -1.23 2.93
CA VAL A 66 11.53 -0.96 2.65
C VAL A 66 10.69 -0.82 3.93
N ALA A 67 11.05 -1.52 5.01
CA ALA A 67 10.32 -1.43 6.28
C ALA A 67 10.75 -0.26 7.18
N VAL A 68 12.00 0.21 7.07
CA VAL A 68 12.60 1.22 7.96
C VAL A 68 12.59 2.61 7.32
N ASP A 69 12.77 2.70 6.01
CA ASP A 69 13.01 3.95 5.29
C ASP A 69 12.22 3.95 3.98
N ASP A 70 11.45 5.02 3.74
CA ASP A 70 10.64 5.21 2.53
C ASP A 70 11.51 5.54 1.28
N GLN A 71 12.80 5.21 1.32
CA GLN A 71 13.80 5.51 0.31
C GLN A 71 14.21 4.25 -0.45
N GLU A 72 14.12 4.31 -1.77
CA GLU A 72 14.64 3.26 -2.65
C GLU A 72 16.16 3.24 -2.73
N ILE A 73 16.84 4.38 -2.57
CA ILE A 73 18.29 4.43 -2.78
C ILE A 73 18.96 3.68 -1.64
N LEU A 74 19.23 2.39 -1.88
CA LEU A 74 19.80 1.52 -0.87
C LEU A 74 21.16 2.05 -0.40
N ASP A 75 21.90 2.77 -1.24
CA ASP A 75 23.18 3.39 -0.86
C ASP A 75 23.07 4.48 0.24
N LEU A 76 21.87 5.00 0.52
CA LEU A 76 21.65 6.06 1.51
C LEU A 76 21.30 5.54 2.91
N VAL A 77 21.05 4.24 3.06
CA VAL A 77 20.53 3.69 4.32
C VAL A 77 21.65 3.09 5.16
N ASP A 78 21.75 3.56 6.40
CA ASP A 78 22.61 3.01 7.43
C ASP A 78 22.08 1.65 7.91
N SER A 79 22.73 0.56 7.49
CA SER A 79 22.37 -0.79 7.91
C SER A 79 22.55 -1.04 9.41
N SER A 80 23.18 -0.12 10.15
CA SER A 80 23.32 -0.17 11.60
C SER A 80 22.10 0.38 12.36
N ALA A 81 21.16 1.03 11.66
CA ALA A 81 19.93 1.51 12.28
C ALA A 81 19.12 0.35 12.89
N PRO A 82 18.58 0.50 14.11
CA PRO A 82 17.78 -0.54 14.76
C PRO A 82 16.49 -0.81 13.97
N LEU A 83 16.01 -2.06 14.02
CA LEU A 83 14.69 -2.39 13.47
C LEU A 83 13.58 -1.67 14.22
N PRO A 84 12.46 -1.36 13.56
CA PRO A 84 11.31 -0.82 14.26
C PRO A 84 10.77 -1.88 15.24
N PRO A 85 10.18 -1.47 16.38
CA PRO A 85 9.78 -2.41 17.43
C PRO A 85 8.77 -3.49 17.01
N TRP A 86 8.08 -3.27 15.89
CA TRP A 86 7.07 -4.18 15.33
C TRP A 86 7.62 -5.19 14.32
N LEU A 87 8.91 -5.10 13.94
CA LEU A 87 9.56 -6.00 12.99
C LEU A 87 10.76 -6.69 13.65
N SER A 88 10.70 -8.01 13.80
CA SER A 88 11.81 -8.77 14.38
C SER A 88 12.85 -9.18 13.32
N GLU A 89 14.03 -9.59 13.78
CA GLU A 89 15.06 -10.18 12.91
C GLU A 89 14.61 -11.52 12.28
N GLU A 90 13.68 -12.23 12.94
CA GLU A 90 13.07 -13.47 12.42
C GLU A 90 12.09 -13.17 11.29
N ASP A 91 11.18 -12.20 11.48
CA ASP A 91 10.24 -11.76 10.43
C ASP A 91 11.02 -11.31 9.19
N LEU A 92 12.07 -10.53 9.41
CA LEU A 92 12.93 -10.05 8.34
C LEU A 92 13.64 -11.19 7.60
N ALA A 93 14.09 -12.23 8.32
CA ALA A 93 14.68 -13.42 7.71
C ALA A 93 13.66 -14.22 6.88
N VAL A 94 12.41 -14.32 7.35
CA VAL A 94 11.31 -14.95 6.59
C VAL A 94 11.07 -14.19 5.29
N TYR A 95 10.82 -12.87 5.35
CA TYR A 95 10.61 -12.07 4.15
C TYR A 95 11.81 -12.14 3.19
N GLY A 96 13.04 -12.00 3.70
CA GLY A 96 14.26 -12.11 2.90
C GLY A 96 14.32 -13.44 2.14
N SER A 97 14.12 -14.57 2.83
CA SER A 97 14.16 -15.90 2.20
C SER A 97 13.10 -16.10 1.10
N LEU A 98 11.91 -15.50 1.25
CA LEU A 98 10.84 -15.57 0.26
C LEU A 98 11.18 -14.76 -0.99
N TYR A 99 11.77 -13.57 -0.82
CA TYR A 99 12.20 -12.74 -1.95
C TYR A 99 13.50 -13.22 -2.58
N GLU A 100 14.38 -13.90 -1.85
CA GLU A 100 15.55 -14.59 -2.42
C GLU A 100 15.10 -15.64 -3.44
N LYS A 101 14.06 -16.40 -3.10
CA LYS A 101 13.52 -17.45 -3.97
C LYS A 101 12.71 -16.90 -5.15
N SER A 102 11.93 -15.84 -4.94
CA SER A 102 10.96 -15.35 -5.93
C SER A 102 11.45 -14.16 -6.76
N GLY A 103 12.43 -13.41 -6.26
CA GLY A 103 12.81 -12.09 -6.76
C GLY A 103 11.72 -11.03 -6.56
N PHE A 104 12.03 -9.78 -6.90
CA PHE A 104 11.12 -8.64 -6.69
C PHE A 104 10.22 -8.32 -7.90
N ARG A 105 10.42 -8.99 -9.04
CA ARG A 105 9.77 -8.65 -10.32
C ARG A 105 8.25 -8.51 -10.21
N THR A 106 7.59 -9.46 -9.56
CA THR A 106 6.12 -9.46 -9.42
C THR A 106 5.64 -8.31 -8.53
N ALA A 107 6.34 -8.05 -7.42
CA ALA A 107 6.03 -6.94 -6.51
C ALA A 107 6.25 -5.57 -7.17
N LEU A 108 7.18 -5.48 -8.12
CA LEU A 108 7.41 -4.27 -8.93
C LEU A 108 6.36 -4.11 -10.03
N GLN A 109 5.94 -5.22 -10.66
CA GLN A 109 4.93 -5.19 -11.72
C GLN A 109 3.58 -4.66 -11.22
N VAL A 110 3.17 -5.07 -10.01
CA VAL A 110 1.92 -4.63 -9.39
C VAL A 110 2.24 -4.02 -8.01
N PRO A 111 2.07 -2.70 -7.82
CA PRO A 111 1.31 -1.80 -8.70
C PRO A 111 2.15 -1.04 -9.75
N TYR A 112 3.48 -0.94 -9.67
CA TYR A 112 4.21 0.15 -10.33
C TYR A 112 4.17 0.13 -11.86
N TRP A 113 4.43 -1.00 -12.52
CA TRP A 113 4.42 -1.06 -14.00
C TRP A 113 3.02 -1.01 -14.62
N THR A 114 2.01 -1.35 -13.81
CA THR A 114 0.61 -1.32 -14.22
C THR A 114 -0.10 -0.06 -13.75
N MET A 115 0.56 0.80 -12.97
CA MET A 115 -0.03 1.98 -12.36
C MET A 115 -0.61 2.93 -13.38
N MET A 116 0.04 3.11 -14.54
CA MET A 116 -0.41 4.01 -15.61
C MET A 116 -1.38 3.37 -16.59
N GLN A 117 -1.64 2.07 -16.47
CA GLN A 117 -2.52 1.36 -17.40
C GLN A 117 -3.97 1.60 -17.00
N SER A 118 -4.81 1.96 -17.96
CA SER A 118 -6.26 2.05 -17.73
C SER A 118 -6.82 0.65 -17.46
N CYS A 119 -7.66 0.54 -16.43
CA CYS A 119 -8.32 -0.71 -16.08
C CYS A 119 -9.52 -1.07 -16.96
N ARG A 120 -9.94 -0.19 -17.91
CA ARG A 120 -11.11 -0.38 -18.81
C ARG A 120 -12.42 -0.77 -18.09
N LEU A 121 -12.56 -0.40 -16.82
CA LEU A 121 -13.76 -0.65 -16.04
C LEU A 121 -14.65 0.59 -16.09
N ASP A 122 -15.71 0.53 -16.88
CA ASP A 122 -16.74 1.57 -16.92
C ASP A 122 -17.41 1.70 -15.53
N ASP A 123 -17.75 2.94 -15.16
CA ASP A 123 -18.41 3.38 -13.92
C ASP A 123 -17.71 3.10 -12.57
N GLY A 124 -16.68 2.26 -12.50
CA GLY A 124 -15.73 2.09 -11.38
C GLY A 124 -16.28 1.72 -9.99
N LYS A 125 -17.60 1.79 -9.79
CA LYS A 125 -18.26 1.76 -8.48
C LYS A 125 -18.47 0.34 -7.99
N THR A 126 -18.07 0.05 -6.75
CA THR A 126 -18.41 -1.20 -6.08
C THR A 126 -19.64 -1.02 -5.17
N ARG A 127 -20.40 -2.10 -5.00
CA ARG A 127 -21.55 -2.16 -4.07
C ARG A 127 -21.19 -2.81 -2.73
N ALA A 128 -19.97 -3.31 -2.58
CA ALA A 128 -19.52 -3.97 -1.37
C ALA A 128 -19.53 -3.00 -0.17
N LEU A 129 -19.73 -3.55 1.02
CA LEU A 129 -19.46 -2.83 2.26
C LEU A 129 -17.94 -2.65 2.39
N GLY A 130 -17.50 -1.45 2.76
CA GLY A 130 -16.09 -1.11 2.81
C GLY A 130 -15.66 -0.68 4.20
N LEU A 131 -14.47 -1.09 4.61
CA LEU A 131 -13.71 -0.44 5.69
C LEU A 131 -12.33 -0.06 5.14
N LEU A 132 -11.94 1.19 5.29
CA LEU A 132 -10.58 1.67 5.06
C LEU A 132 -9.94 2.02 6.41
N ILE A 133 -8.82 1.39 6.72
CA ILE A 133 -8.00 1.70 7.90
C ILE A 133 -6.71 2.36 7.42
N MET A 134 -6.50 3.62 7.81
CA MET A 134 -5.32 4.41 7.47
C MET A 134 -4.46 4.66 8.70
N GLY A 135 -3.14 4.68 8.51
CA GLY A 135 -2.23 5.28 9.47
C GLY A 135 -2.09 6.79 9.23
N GLU A 136 -2.15 7.62 10.27
CA GLU A 136 -1.92 9.08 10.15
C GLU A 136 -0.47 9.42 9.79
N GLN A 137 0.48 8.51 10.07
CA GLN A 137 1.91 8.65 9.76
C GLN A 137 2.31 7.90 8.48
N ASP A 138 1.35 7.34 7.74
CA ASP A 138 1.62 6.73 6.45
C ASP A 138 2.11 7.79 5.46
N TYR A 139 3.25 7.53 4.81
CA TYR A 139 3.82 8.45 3.83
C TYR A 139 2.87 8.72 2.66
N ILE A 140 1.90 7.84 2.40
CA ILE A 140 0.89 8.04 1.37
C ILE A 140 0.00 9.25 1.65
N MET A 141 -0.10 9.67 2.92
CA MET A 141 -0.82 10.88 3.33
C MET A 141 -0.06 12.16 2.98
N LYS A 142 1.24 12.07 2.62
CA LYS A 142 2.02 13.23 2.15
C LYS A 142 1.72 13.62 0.70
N PHE A 143 0.79 12.93 0.04
CA PHE A 143 0.28 13.25 -1.30
C PHE A 143 -1.00 14.08 -1.17
N PRO A 144 -0.97 15.42 -1.34
CA PRO A 144 -2.12 16.29 -1.08
C PRO A 144 -3.44 15.84 -1.71
N GLU A 145 -3.45 15.49 -3.00
CA GLU A 145 -4.68 15.06 -3.69
C GLU A 145 -5.21 13.72 -3.16
N LEU A 146 -4.31 12.85 -2.70
CA LEU A 146 -4.68 11.55 -2.13
C LEU A 146 -5.19 11.70 -0.69
N GLU A 147 -4.54 12.53 0.12
CA GLU A 147 -5.05 12.88 1.46
C GLU A 147 -6.44 13.51 1.36
N ASP A 148 -6.61 14.51 0.49
CA ASP A 148 -7.91 15.15 0.23
C ASP A 148 -8.94 14.13 -0.24
N TYR A 149 -8.58 13.24 -1.16
CA TYR A 149 -9.46 12.19 -1.67
C TYR A 149 -10.00 11.27 -0.57
N ILE A 150 -9.18 10.95 0.43
CA ILE A 150 -9.57 10.12 1.57
C ILE A 150 -10.39 10.95 2.57
N ARG A 151 -9.85 12.09 3.04
CA ARG A 151 -10.44 12.87 4.15
C ARG A 151 -11.74 13.56 3.79
N THR A 152 -11.87 14.05 2.56
CA THR A 152 -13.12 14.67 2.09
C THR A 152 -14.19 13.64 1.73
N GLY A 153 -13.85 12.35 1.72
CA GLY A 153 -14.77 11.27 1.37
C GLY A 153 -15.01 11.12 -0.13
N LYS A 154 -14.25 11.78 -1.02
CA LYS A 154 -14.33 11.57 -2.48
C LYS A 154 -14.19 10.10 -2.88
N VAL A 155 -13.42 9.31 -2.11
CA VAL A 155 -13.34 7.84 -2.28
C VAL A 155 -14.72 7.14 -2.24
N LYS A 156 -15.70 7.73 -1.54
CA LYS A 156 -17.07 7.20 -1.46
C LYS A 156 -17.87 7.37 -2.75
N GLU A 157 -17.41 8.19 -3.69
CA GLU A 157 -18.00 8.23 -5.03
C GLU A 157 -17.87 6.88 -5.74
N PHE A 158 -16.80 6.12 -5.44
CA PHE A 158 -16.52 4.80 -5.98
C PHE A 158 -16.89 3.66 -5.01
N VAL A 159 -16.85 3.92 -3.70
CA VAL A 159 -17.23 2.95 -2.66
C VAL A 159 -18.26 3.61 -1.72
N PRO A 160 -19.54 3.70 -2.10
CA PRO A 160 -20.54 4.46 -1.34
C PRO A 160 -20.70 4.02 0.11
N ASN A 161 -20.52 2.73 0.38
CA ASN A 161 -20.68 2.12 1.70
C ASN A 161 -19.32 1.95 2.44
N LEU A 162 -18.40 2.89 2.27
CA LEU A 162 -17.09 2.88 2.91
C LEU A 162 -17.10 3.62 4.26
N ASP A 163 -16.76 2.90 5.32
CA ASP A 163 -16.31 3.47 6.59
C ASP A 163 -14.80 3.73 6.51
N VAL A 164 -14.33 4.87 7.04
CA VAL A 164 -12.92 5.26 7.04
C VAL A 164 -12.49 5.54 8.47
N THR A 165 -11.39 4.92 8.89
CA THR A 165 -10.82 5.04 10.23
C THR A 165 -9.34 5.38 10.13
N PHE A 166 -8.88 6.23 11.04
CA PHE A 166 -7.49 6.66 11.13
C PHE A 166 -6.86 6.23 12.45
N LEU A 167 -5.65 5.69 12.39
CA LEU A 167 -4.82 5.33 13.52
C LEU A 167 -3.70 6.37 13.67
N ALA A 168 -3.74 7.15 14.76
CA ALA A 168 -2.85 8.30 14.98
C ALA A 168 -1.35 7.96 14.95
N GLN A 169 -0.99 6.75 15.38
CA GLN A 169 0.40 6.25 15.36
C GLN A 169 0.69 5.30 14.20
N GLY A 170 -0.32 5.01 13.36
CA GLY A 170 -0.19 4.07 12.26
C GLY A 170 0.70 4.60 11.15
N ASN A 171 1.63 3.79 10.67
CA ASN A 171 2.46 3.99 9.50
C ASN A 171 1.91 3.19 8.30
N HIS A 172 2.73 3.03 7.25
CA HIS A 172 2.36 2.27 6.06
C HIS A 172 2.07 0.78 6.30
N PHE A 173 2.72 0.18 7.31
CA PHE A 173 2.58 -1.22 7.70
C PHE A 173 1.66 -1.35 8.91
N VAL A 174 0.55 -0.60 8.94
CA VAL A 174 -0.34 -0.45 10.10
C VAL A 174 -0.81 -1.77 10.71
N GLN A 175 -0.99 -2.81 9.88
CA GLN A 175 -1.38 -4.15 10.33
C GLN A 175 -0.29 -4.90 11.11
N GLU A 176 0.98 -4.63 10.82
CA GLU A 176 2.12 -5.19 11.54
C GLU A 176 2.50 -4.31 12.73
N GLN A 177 2.37 -2.98 12.58
CA GLN A 177 2.68 -2.03 13.64
C GLN A 177 1.64 -2.01 14.77
N LEU A 178 0.35 -2.00 14.45
CA LEU A 178 -0.77 -1.88 15.39
C LEU A 178 -1.77 -3.03 15.20
N PRO A 179 -1.34 -4.30 15.34
CA PRO A 179 -2.17 -5.46 15.02
C PRO A 179 -3.40 -5.54 15.92
N GLY A 180 -3.31 -5.14 17.19
CA GLY A 180 -4.43 -5.18 18.12
C GLY A 180 -5.59 -4.29 17.69
N GLU A 181 -5.29 -3.03 17.34
CA GLU A 181 -6.25 -2.03 16.91
C GLU A 181 -6.82 -2.36 15.52
N VAL A 182 -5.97 -2.77 14.58
CA VAL A 182 -6.43 -3.21 13.24
C VAL A 182 -7.37 -4.40 13.36
N ASN A 183 -7.00 -5.42 14.15
CA ASN A 183 -7.86 -6.58 14.39
C ASN A 183 -9.18 -6.17 15.06
N HIS A 184 -9.15 -5.27 16.03
CA HIS A 184 -10.36 -4.77 16.68
C HIS A 184 -11.31 -4.11 15.68
N PHE A 185 -10.81 -3.25 14.79
CA PHE A 185 -11.64 -2.60 13.76
C PHE A 185 -12.21 -3.60 12.76
N ILE A 186 -11.39 -4.53 12.27
CA ILE A 186 -11.83 -5.58 11.35
C ILE A 186 -12.95 -6.42 11.97
N ILE A 187 -12.73 -6.95 13.17
CA ILE A 187 -13.69 -7.82 13.86
C ILE A 187 -14.98 -7.06 14.18
N SER A 188 -14.86 -5.82 14.66
CA SER A 188 -16.03 -4.98 15.00
C SER A 188 -16.86 -4.66 13.75
N PHE A 189 -16.21 -4.33 12.63
CA PHE A 189 -16.88 -4.07 11.36
C PHE A 189 -17.59 -5.31 10.84
N LEU A 190 -16.92 -6.47 10.85
CA LEU A 190 -17.51 -7.73 10.40
C LEU A 190 -18.69 -8.16 11.28
N ASN A 191 -18.62 -7.96 12.60
CA ASN A 191 -19.72 -8.25 13.52
C ASN A 191 -20.92 -7.32 13.32
N LYS A 192 -20.69 -6.02 13.12
CA LYS A 192 -21.73 -5.02 12.83
C LYS A 192 -22.51 -5.34 11.55
N HIS A 193 -21.85 -5.94 10.56
CA HIS A 193 -22.42 -6.24 9.24
C HIS A 193 -22.68 -7.73 9.01
N ARG A 194 -22.62 -8.55 10.06
CA ARG A 194 -22.95 -9.97 10.00
C ARG A 194 -24.43 -10.11 9.70
N LYS A 195 -24.75 -10.85 8.64
CA LYS A 195 -26.11 -11.27 8.30
C LYS A 195 -26.53 -12.47 9.15
#